data_AF-A0A090GDF2-F1
#
_entry.id   AF-A0A090GDF2-F1
#
_cell.length_a   1.000
_cell.length_b   1.000
_cell.length_c   1.000
_cell.angle_alpha   90.00
_cell.angle_beta   90.00
_cell.angle_gamma   90.00
#
_symmetry.space_group_name_H-M   'P 1'
#
loop_
_entity.id
_entity.type
_entity.pdbx_description
1 polymer ?
#
loop_
_entity_poly.entity_id
_entity_poly.type
_entity_poly.pdbx_seq_one_letter_code
_entity_poly.pdbx_strand_id
1 'polypeptide(L)'
;MLVDIFARRYEHVPLRDSFEQRDKRLLVQAFRILADDIRPYYRDGNEYPEGTAYWTKLHDSVARELGLTELSPKMLSYTTKWNGNDHFQVHRQPMVTICEKWMEGPVVDSPDIHIKDRLSLVEIGLRMREQEIAAANDAPIGDGERLVASLTTRRLVVPGDPEAAVKSRRQRTTSAFRASVEELNARFRQAGYPLNYHNGYLQISSDTLMEQQVETPFWSIVSDNSWVNVDTDMKEALDLRDSDGPDPAFYAARALESTIKIISDRKGWTTGKEKGAHNFIENLASRTNAFIEPWEGESLKAIFTHIRNPAGHGAGSAQMRTLSRPQTDWAIEFCMSWIKNLIRRL
;
A
#
# COMPACT_ATOMS: atom_id res chain seq x y z
N MET A 1 7.82 7.53 -15.73
CA MET A 1 7.99 6.88 -14.42
C MET A 1 7.20 5.59 -14.49
N LEU A 2 7.88 4.44 -14.42
CA LEU A 2 7.23 3.14 -14.38
C LEU A 2 6.45 3.06 -13.06
N VAL A 3 5.15 2.79 -13.14
CA VAL A 3 4.33 2.47 -11.98
C VAL A 3 4.45 0.98 -11.77
N ASP A 4 5.06 0.57 -10.67
CA ASP A 4 5.09 -0.83 -10.32
C ASP A 4 3.67 -1.32 -9.96
N ILE A 5 3.19 -2.33 -10.69
CA ILE A 5 1.84 -2.88 -10.60
C ILE A 5 1.88 -4.32 -10.10
N PHE A 6 0.82 -4.70 -9.38
CA PHE A 6 0.60 -6.06 -8.88
C PHE A 6 0.88 -7.16 -9.91
N ALA A 7 0.37 -7.01 -11.14
CA ALA A 7 0.55 -8.02 -12.17
C ALA A 7 2.01 -8.29 -12.54
N ARG A 8 2.85 -7.25 -12.52
CA ARG A 8 4.28 -7.37 -12.82
C ARG A 8 5.04 -7.96 -11.63
N ARG A 9 4.75 -7.49 -10.41
CA ARG A 9 5.38 -8.03 -9.19
C ARG A 9 5.13 -9.52 -9.03
N TYR A 10 3.93 -9.97 -9.39
CA TYR A 10 3.50 -11.35 -9.20
C TYR A 10 3.43 -12.15 -10.49
N GLU A 11 4.12 -11.73 -11.55
CA GLU A 11 4.03 -12.38 -12.88
C GLU A 11 4.25 -13.90 -12.80
N HIS A 12 5.22 -14.34 -11.99
CA HIS A 12 5.61 -15.75 -11.86
C HIS A 12 4.94 -16.50 -10.68
N VAL A 13 4.05 -15.84 -9.93
CA VAL A 13 3.42 -16.41 -8.74
C VAL A 13 1.97 -16.80 -9.03
N PRO A 14 1.63 -18.08 -9.23
CA PRO A 14 0.26 -18.47 -9.57
C PRO A 14 -0.71 -18.21 -8.40
N LEU A 15 -1.76 -17.44 -8.66
CA LEU A 15 -2.84 -17.15 -7.71
C LEU A 15 -4.07 -18.03 -7.96
N ARG A 16 -4.40 -18.29 -9.23
CA ARG A 16 -5.59 -19.05 -9.64
C ARG A 16 -5.37 -19.83 -10.93
N ASP A 17 -5.71 -21.11 -10.89
CA ASP A 17 -5.70 -21.96 -12.08
C ASP A 17 -7.02 -21.90 -12.88
N SER A 18 -8.09 -21.38 -12.29
CA SER A 18 -9.40 -21.24 -12.93
C SER A 18 -10.12 -19.97 -12.49
N PHE A 19 -11.04 -19.47 -13.33
CA PHE A 19 -11.85 -18.29 -13.03
C PHE A 19 -13.29 -18.71 -12.70
N GLU A 20 -13.64 -18.60 -11.43
CA GLU A 20 -14.92 -19.02 -10.89
C GLU A 20 -15.83 -17.83 -10.58
N GLN A 21 -17.10 -18.11 -10.26
CA GLN A 21 -18.07 -17.08 -9.88
C GLN A 21 -17.64 -16.29 -8.64
N ARG A 22 -16.85 -16.89 -7.73
CA ARG A 22 -16.28 -16.20 -6.57
C ARG A 22 -15.27 -15.13 -6.98
N ASP A 23 -14.49 -15.37 -8.03
CA ASP A 23 -13.46 -14.45 -8.52
C ASP A 23 -14.13 -13.27 -9.21
N LYS A 24 -15.13 -13.54 -10.07
CA LYS A 24 -15.97 -12.48 -10.65
C LYS A 24 -16.61 -11.61 -9.57
N ARG A 25 -17.17 -12.23 -8.51
CA ARG A 25 -17.78 -11.49 -7.41
C ARG A 25 -16.77 -10.62 -6.67
N LEU A 26 -15.58 -11.14 -6.39
CA LEU A 26 -14.50 -10.38 -5.76
C LEU A 26 -14.13 -9.16 -6.59
N LEU A 27 -13.91 -9.33 -7.90
CA LEU A 27 -13.51 -8.22 -8.78
C LEU A 27 -14.57 -7.12 -8.83
N VAL A 28 -15.85 -7.49 -8.93
CA VAL A 28 -16.96 -6.53 -8.87
C VAL A 28 -17.00 -5.82 -7.50
N GLN A 29 -16.86 -6.56 -6.40
CA GLN A 29 -16.86 -5.98 -5.05
C GLN A 29 -15.69 -5.01 -4.85
N ALA A 30 -14.48 -5.39 -5.27
CA ALA A 30 -13.29 -4.55 -5.18
C ALA A 30 -13.43 -3.27 -6.03
N PHE A 31 -13.99 -3.39 -7.24
CA PHE A 31 -14.28 -2.23 -8.07
C PHE A 31 -15.32 -1.30 -7.44
N ARG A 32 -16.38 -1.86 -6.84
CA ARG A 32 -17.38 -1.05 -6.15
C ARG A 32 -16.83 -0.33 -4.92
N ILE A 33 -15.91 -0.93 -4.17
CA ILE A 33 -15.20 -0.22 -3.10
C ILE A 33 -14.45 0.99 -3.68
N LEU A 34 -13.77 0.84 -4.83
CA LEU A 34 -13.11 1.98 -5.50
C LEU A 34 -14.11 3.05 -5.96
N ALA A 35 -15.17 2.63 -6.64
CA ALA A 35 -16.14 3.52 -7.29
C ALA A 35 -17.08 4.22 -6.30
N ASP A 36 -17.52 3.52 -5.26
CA ASP A 36 -18.54 4.02 -4.34
C ASP A 36 -17.91 4.65 -3.09
N ASP A 37 -16.85 4.04 -2.53
CA ASP A 37 -16.32 4.43 -1.21
C ASP A 37 -15.02 5.24 -1.28
N ILE A 38 -14.12 4.90 -2.22
CA ILE A 38 -12.80 5.53 -2.34
C ILE A 38 -12.87 6.83 -3.13
N ARG A 39 -13.43 6.79 -4.34
CA ARG A 39 -13.52 7.96 -5.21
C ARG A 39 -14.72 7.89 -6.18
N PRO A 40 -15.89 8.40 -5.76
CA PRO A 40 -17.04 8.56 -6.64
C PRO A 40 -16.74 9.40 -7.88
N TYR A 41 -17.17 8.89 -9.03
CA TYR A 41 -17.14 9.63 -10.29
C TYR A 41 -18.23 10.70 -10.35
N TYR A 42 -19.40 10.39 -9.80
CA TYR A 42 -20.55 11.29 -9.73
C TYR A 42 -20.79 11.76 -8.30
N ARG A 43 -21.21 13.00 -8.14
CA ARG A 43 -21.75 13.55 -6.89
C ARG A 43 -23.02 14.32 -7.21
N ASP A 44 -24.11 13.99 -6.51
CA ASP A 44 -25.44 14.58 -6.72
C ASP A 44 -25.91 14.49 -8.18
N GLY A 45 -25.63 13.34 -8.84
CA GLY A 45 -26.01 13.07 -10.23
C GLY A 45 -25.16 13.76 -11.30
N ASN A 46 -24.18 14.58 -10.91
CA ASN A 46 -23.30 15.29 -11.84
C ASN A 46 -21.87 14.75 -11.77
N GLU A 47 -21.12 14.89 -12.86
CA GLU A 47 -19.70 14.54 -12.88
C GLU A 47 -18.96 15.37 -11.83
N TYR A 48 -18.23 14.69 -10.96
CA TYR A 48 -17.39 15.31 -9.97
C TYR A 48 -16.00 15.54 -10.59
N PRO A 49 -15.54 16.79 -10.80
CA PRO A 49 -14.28 17.05 -11.54
C PRO A 49 -13.08 16.31 -10.98
N GLU A 50 -13.02 16.25 -9.66
CA GLU A 50 -12.01 15.54 -8.87
C GLU A 50 -12.07 14.00 -9.04
N GLY A 51 -13.27 13.44 -9.22
CA GLY A 51 -13.49 12.04 -9.57
C GLY A 51 -13.10 11.76 -11.01
N THR A 52 -13.52 12.60 -11.95
CA THR A 52 -13.16 12.49 -13.37
C THR A 52 -11.65 12.49 -13.57
N ALA A 53 -10.93 13.41 -12.92
CA ALA A 53 -9.47 13.46 -12.97
C ALA A 53 -8.81 12.20 -12.39
N TYR A 54 -9.31 11.71 -11.25
CA TYR A 54 -8.79 10.49 -10.60
C TYR A 54 -8.95 9.27 -11.51
N TRP A 55 -10.16 9.03 -12.04
CA TRP A 55 -10.44 7.87 -12.89
C TRP A 55 -9.69 7.92 -14.22
N THR A 56 -9.50 9.11 -14.79
CA THR A 56 -8.65 9.30 -15.98
C THR A 56 -7.20 8.91 -15.69
N LYS A 57 -6.63 9.42 -14.59
CA LYS A 57 -5.25 9.10 -14.19
C LYS A 57 -5.07 7.62 -13.87
N LEU A 58 -6.03 7.00 -13.18
CA LEU A 58 -6.03 5.58 -12.87
C LEU A 58 -6.03 4.73 -14.15
N HIS A 59 -6.96 5.01 -15.07
CA HIS A 59 -7.02 4.37 -16.39
C HIS A 59 -5.68 4.48 -17.11
N ASP A 60 -5.16 5.70 -17.27
CA ASP A 60 -3.96 5.95 -18.07
C ASP A 60 -2.70 5.30 -17.46
N SER A 61 -2.61 5.25 -16.13
CA SER A 61 -1.53 4.56 -15.43
C SER A 61 -1.57 3.04 -15.69
N VAL A 62 -2.72 2.40 -15.46
CA VAL A 62 -2.82 0.94 -15.59
C VAL A 62 -2.73 0.51 -17.05
N ALA A 63 -3.37 1.23 -17.98
CA ALA A 63 -3.27 0.95 -19.41
C ALA A 63 -1.81 1.01 -19.87
N ARG A 64 -1.05 2.04 -19.44
CA ARG A 64 0.36 2.18 -19.78
C ARG A 64 1.20 1.00 -19.27
N GLU A 65 1.00 0.57 -18.03
CA GLU A 65 1.80 -0.51 -17.45
C GLU A 65 1.50 -1.88 -18.04
N LEU A 66 0.26 -2.10 -18.48
CA LEU A 66 -0.15 -3.30 -19.20
C LEU A 66 0.15 -3.24 -20.72
N GLY A 67 0.74 -2.14 -21.21
CA GLY A 67 1.03 -1.98 -22.64
C GLY A 67 -0.22 -1.80 -23.52
N LEU A 68 -1.33 -1.34 -22.94
CA LEU A 68 -2.61 -1.10 -23.63
C LEU A 68 -2.76 0.36 -24.03
N THR A 69 -3.43 0.62 -25.16
CA THR A 69 -3.82 1.99 -25.56
C THR A 69 -4.96 2.53 -24.68
N GLU A 70 -5.88 1.64 -24.29
CA GLU A 70 -6.97 1.91 -23.37
C GLU A 70 -7.42 0.59 -22.73
N LEU A 71 -8.00 0.66 -21.52
CA LEU A 71 -8.50 -0.53 -20.82
C LEU A 71 -9.76 -1.09 -21.51
N SER A 72 -10.66 -0.22 -21.96
CA SER A 72 -11.85 -0.58 -22.73
C SER A 72 -12.18 0.55 -23.71
N PRO A 73 -12.95 0.30 -24.80
CA PRO A 73 -13.26 1.31 -25.80
C PRO A 73 -13.80 2.63 -25.21
N LYS A 74 -13.12 3.74 -25.49
CA LYS A 74 -13.56 5.09 -25.06
C LYS A 74 -14.81 5.57 -25.78
N MET A 75 -15.04 5.11 -27.01
CA MET A 75 -16.16 5.52 -27.85
C MET A 75 -17.12 4.35 -28.03
N LEU A 76 -18.39 4.57 -27.69
CA LEU A 76 -19.47 3.64 -28.00
C LEU A 76 -20.28 4.19 -29.16
N SER A 77 -20.51 3.35 -30.17
CA SER A 77 -21.44 3.66 -31.24
C SER A 77 -22.65 2.74 -31.21
N TYR A 78 -23.83 3.29 -31.51
CA TYR A 78 -25.06 2.53 -31.65
C TYR A 78 -26.00 3.22 -32.63
N THR A 79 -26.84 2.44 -33.29
CA THR A 79 -27.83 2.96 -34.24
C THR A 79 -29.16 3.15 -33.52
N THR A 80 -29.72 4.34 -33.63
CA THR A 80 -31.08 4.67 -33.16
C THR A 80 -31.99 4.88 -34.36
N LYS A 81 -33.26 4.49 -34.24
CA LYS A 81 -34.24 4.84 -35.27
C LYS A 81 -34.92 6.16 -34.93
N TRP A 82 -34.85 7.13 -35.82
CA TRP A 82 -35.60 8.38 -35.73
C TRP A 82 -36.37 8.58 -37.03
N ASN A 83 -37.69 8.72 -36.93
CA ASN A 83 -38.61 8.77 -38.07
C ASN A 83 -38.42 7.61 -39.09
N GLY A 84 -38.14 6.40 -38.59
CA GLY A 84 -37.96 5.21 -39.43
C GLY A 84 -36.60 5.09 -40.12
N ASN A 85 -35.75 6.12 -40.04
CA ASN A 85 -34.39 6.10 -40.57
C ASN A 85 -33.38 5.74 -39.48
N ASP A 86 -32.30 5.10 -39.88
CA ASP A 86 -31.18 4.76 -39.01
C ASP A 86 -30.29 5.98 -38.79
N HIS A 87 -30.10 6.37 -37.52
CA HIS A 87 -29.22 7.43 -37.08
C HIS A 87 -28.09 6.86 -36.23
N PHE A 88 -26.86 7.04 -36.70
CA PHE A 88 -25.66 6.63 -35.99
C PHE A 88 -25.34 7.61 -34.85
N GLN A 89 -25.34 7.12 -33.62
CA GLN A 89 -24.97 7.88 -32.44
C GLN A 89 -23.58 7.41 -31.99
N VAL A 90 -22.70 8.37 -31.70
CA VAL A 90 -21.39 8.10 -31.10
C VAL A 90 -21.31 8.90 -29.81
N HIS A 91 -21.01 8.20 -28.71
CA HIS A 91 -20.86 8.83 -27.41
C HIS A 91 -19.56 8.38 -26.74
N ARG A 92 -18.88 9.34 -26.09
CA ARG A 92 -17.70 9.06 -25.28
C ARG A 92 -18.12 8.51 -23.93
N GLN A 93 -17.58 7.36 -23.54
CA GLN A 93 -17.91 6.75 -22.27
C GLN A 93 -17.24 7.48 -21.09
N PRO A 94 -17.90 7.59 -19.94
CA PRO A 94 -17.27 8.02 -18.69
C PRO A 94 -16.09 7.12 -18.33
N MET A 95 -15.01 7.67 -17.77
CA MET A 95 -13.81 6.87 -17.44
C MET A 95 -14.10 5.76 -16.42
N VAL A 96 -15.01 6.00 -15.47
CA VAL A 96 -15.43 4.96 -14.51
C VAL A 96 -16.07 3.77 -15.23
N THR A 97 -16.92 4.02 -16.24
CA THR A 97 -17.56 2.97 -17.06
C THR A 97 -16.56 2.20 -17.92
N ILE A 98 -15.49 2.86 -18.39
CA ILE A 98 -14.41 2.19 -19.11
C ILE A 98 -13.69 1.21 -18.19
N CYS A 99 -13.30 1.66 -17.00
CA CYS A 99 -12.66 0.81 -16.01
C CYS A 99 -13.57 -0.34 -15.54
N GLU A 100 -14.86 -0.07 -15.35
CA GLU A 100 -15.89 -1.07 -14.99
C GLU A 100 -16.00 -2.16 -16.06
N LYS A 101 -16.17 -1.78 -17.33
CA LYS A 101 -16.27 -2.73 -18.44
C LYS A 101 -15.03 -3.60 -18.59
N TRP A 102 -13.85 -3.03 -18.35
CA TRP A 102 -12.61 -3.79 -18.39
C TRP A 102 -12.48 -4.76 -17.21
N MET A 103 -12.91 -4.33 -16.02
CA MET A 103 -12.99 -5.17 -14.82
C MET A 103 -13.93 -6.36 -15.02
N GLU A 104 -15.09 -6.12 -15.64
CA GLU A 104 -16.13 -7.14 -15.88
C GLU A 104 -15.95 -7.93 -17.20
N GLY A 105 -14.92 -7.59 -17.98
CA GLY A 105 -14.63 -8.22 -19.26
C GLY A 105 -14.41 -9.73 -19.13
N PRO A 106 -14.64 -10.50 -20.21
CA PRO A 106 -14.40 -11.94 -20.18
C PRO A 106 -12.91 -12.25 -19.97
N VAL A 107 -12.65 -13.44 -19.42
CA VAL A 107 -11.30 -14.02 -19.42
C VAL A 107 -10.94 -14.38 -20.86
N VAL A 108 -9.90 -13.74 -21.41
CA VAL A 108 -9.42 -14.00 -22.77
C VAL A 108 -8.33 -15.07 -22.77
N ASP A 109 -7.38 -14.95 -21.84
CA ASP A 109 -6.20 -15.81 -21.74
C ASP A 109 -6.21 -16.61 -20.42
N SER A 110 -5.15 -16.47 -19.62
CA SER A 110 -5.02 -17.12 -18.33
C SER A 110 -5.94 -16.49 -17.28
N PRO A 111 -6.72 -17.29 -16.51
CA PRO A 111 -7.41 -16.83 -15.31
C PRO A 111 -6.51 -16.05 -14.34
N ASP A 112 -5.28 -16.52 -14.17
CA ASP A 112 -4.28 -15.92 -13.29
C ASP A 112 -3.88 -14.51 -13.75
N ILE A 113 -3.50 -14.37 -15.03
CA ILE A 113 -3.16 -13.08 -15.64
C ILE A 113 -4.37 -12.15 -15.58
N HIS A 114 -5.55 -12.66 -15.92
CA HIS A 114 -6.79 -11.88 -15.87
C HIS A 114 -7.00 -11.27 -14.49
N ILE A 115 -6.94 -12.07 -13.41
CA ILE A 115 -7.11 -11.58 -12.05
C ILE A 115 -6.01 -10.58 -11.67
N LYS A 116 -4.75 -10.88 -11.95
CA LYS A 116 -3.60 -10.02 -11.61
C LYS A 116 -3.69 -8.64 -12.27
N ASP A 117 -4.05 -8.60 -13.55
CA ASP A 117 -4.28 -7.35 -14.26
C ASP A 117 -5.36 -6.53 -13.56
N ARG A 118 -6.52 -7.16 -13.27
CA ARG A 118 -7.66 -6.47 -12.65
C ARG A 118 -7.35 -5.98 -11.24
N LEU A 119 -6.63 -6.78 -10.44
CA LEU A 119 -6.17 -6.38 -9.12
C LEU A 119 -5.14 -5.24 -9.17
N SER A 120 -4.39 -5.08 -10.27
CA SER A 120 -3.51 -3.93 -10.47
C SER A 120 -4.30 -2.61 -10.51
N LEU A 121 -5.49 -2.59 -11.13
CA LEU A 121 -6.37 -1.42 -11.08
C LEU A 121 -6.82 -1.10 -9.65
N VAL A 122 -7.16 -2.12 -8.87
CA VAL A 122 -7.57 -1.97 -7.47
C VAL A 122 -6.45 -1.41 -6.61
N GLU A 123 -5.27 -2.00 -6.70
CA GLU A 123 -4.08 -1.54 -5.98
C GLU A 123 -3.73 -0.09 -6.29
N ILE A 124 -3.62 0.25 -7.59
CA ILE A 124 -3.23 1.61 -7.99
C ILE A 124 -4.30 2.62 -7.60
N GLY A 125 -5.58 2.26 -7.68
CA GLY A 125 -6.67 3.11 -7.20
C GLY A 125 -6.51 3.44 -5.72
N LEU A 126 -6.37 2.42 -4.87
CA LEU A 126 -6.18 2.63 -3.44
C LEU A 126 -4.90 3.40 -3.12
N ARG A 127 -3.78 3.05 -3.76
CA ARG A 127 -2.48 3.73 -3.57
C ARG A 127 -2.57 5.22 -3.91
N MET A 128 -3.22 5.56 -5.02
CA MET A 128 -3.44 6.95 -5.41
C MET A 128 -4.23 7.71 -4.34
N ARG A 129 -5.29 7.08 -3.79
CA ARG A 129 -6.09 7.70 -2.73
C ARG A 129 -5.31 7.87 -1.43
N GLU A 130 -4.55 6.86 -1.05
CA GLU A 130 -3.70 6.90 0.14
C GLU A 130 -2.69 8.04 0.07
N GLN A 131 -2.03 8.21 -1.09
CA GLN A 131 -1.11 9.31 -1.35
C GLN A 131 -1.79 10.68 -1.27
N GLU A 132 -3.00 10.82 -1.80
CA GLU A 132 -3.79 12.06 -1.66
C GLU A 132 -4.11 12.37 -0.19
N ILE A 133 -4.48 11.36 0.59
CA ILE A 133 -4.79 11.51 2.02
C ILE A 133 -3.54 11.87 2.82
N ALA A 134 -2.41 11.19 2.57
CA ALA A 134 -1.14 11.48 3.21
C ALA A 134 -0.69 12.92 2.90
N ALA A 135 -0.68 13.31 1.63
CA ALA A 135 -0.35 14.68 1.22
C ALA A 135 -1.29 15.72 1.86
N ALA A 136 -2.60 15.43 1.95
CA ALA A 136 -3.55 16.30 2.62
C ALA A 136 -3.30 16.38 4.13
N ASN A 137 -2.89 15.29 4.79
CA ASN A 137 -2.57 15.28 6.22
C ASN A 137 -1.30 16.08 6.53
N ASP A 138 -0.29 15.99 5.66
CA ASP A 138 1.01 16.68 5.81
C ASP A 138 0.95 18.16 5.46
N ALA A 139 0.03 18.55 4.57
CA ALA A 139 -0.10 19.94 4.13
C ALA A 139 -0.47 20.87 5.31
N PRO A 140 0.12 22.08 5.40
CA PRO A 140 -0.29 23.07 6.38
C PRO A 140 -1.78 23.41 6.20
N ILE A 141 -2.48 23.67 7.30
CA ILE A 141 -3.89 24.03 7.26
C ILE A 141 -4.03 25.42 6.63
N GLY A 142 -4.64 25.48 5.44
CA GLY A 142 -4.83 26.72 4.70
C GLY A 142 -6.05 27.53 5.19
N ASP A 143 -6.06 28.83 4.91
CA ASP A 143 -7.16 29.73 5.30
C ASP A 143 -8.51 29.33 4.69
N GLY A 144 -8.50 28.76 3.48
CA GLY A 144 -9.70 28.21 2.85
C GLY A 144 -10.29 27.01 3.61
N GLU A 145 -9.44 26.11 4.13
CA GLU A 145 -9.90 24.98 4.96
C GLU A 145 -10.48 25.47 6.29
N ARG A 146 -9.83 26.45 6.92
CA ARG A 146 -10.33 27.10 8.15
C ARG A 146 -11.69 27.76 7.91
N LEU A 147 -11.86 28.46 6.80
CA LEU A 147 -13.12 29.11 6.42
C LEU A 147 -14.24 28.09 6.18
N VAL A 148 -13.97 27.00 5.47
CA VAL A 148 -14.99 25.94 5.28
C VAL A 148 -15.36 25.29 6.61
N ALA A 149 -14.38 25.07 7.50
CA ALA A 149 -14.62 24.51 8.82
C ALA A 149 -15.48 25.42 9.71
N SER A 150 -15.28 26.74 9.64
CA SER A 150 -16.07 27.71 10.41
C SER A 150 -17.51 27.86 9.86
N LEU A 151 -17.71 27.68 8.55
CA LEU A 151 -19.03 27.75 7.93
C LEU A 151 -19.89 26.49 8.13
N THR A 152 -19.27 25.35 8.44
CA THR A 152 -19.96 24.06 8.60
C THR A 152 -20.42 23.77 10.03
N THR A 153 -19.98 24.55 11.02
CA THR A 153 -20.44 24.50 12.42
C THR A 153 -21.78 25.22 12.59
N ARG A 154 -22.87 24.67 12.03
CA ARG A 154 -24.24 25.22 12.07
C ARG A 154 -24.97 25.09 13.43
N ARG A 155 -24.27 24.97 14.57
CA ARG A 155 -24.92 24.95 15.89
C ARG A 155 -24.41 26.10 16.76
N LEU A 156 -25.34 26.75 17.47
CA LEU A 156 -25.15 27.75 18.52
C LEU A 156 -24.35 27.17 19.72
N VAL A 157 -23.14 26.72 19.48
CA VAL A 157 -22.19 26.26 20.50
C VAL A 157 -20.92 27.08 20.33
N VAL A 158 -20.29 27.39 21.46
CA VAL A 158 -19.02 28.12 21.62
C VAL A 158 -18.09 27.88 20.43
N PRO A 159 -17.47 28.93 19.84
CA PRO A 159 -16.57 28.79 18.70
C PRO A 159 -15.54 27.68 18.95
N GLY A 160 -15.69 26.56 18.26
CA GLY A 160 -14.67 25.52 18.23
C GLY A 160 -13.46 26.02 17.46
N ASP A 161 -12.27 25.59 17.84
CA ASP A 161 -11.04 25.86 17.10
C ASP A 161 -11.18 25.36 15.64
N PRO A 162 -11.14 26.25 14.63
CA PRO A 162 -11.23 25.85 13.23
C PRO A 162 -10.14 24.86 12.82
N GLU A 163 -8.96 24.92 13.42
CA GLU A 163 -7.89 23.96 13.13
C GLU A 163 -8.23 22.56 13.64
N ALA A 164 -8.78 22.46 14.85
CA ALA A 164 -9.28 21.20 15.39
C ALA A 164 -10.38 20.59 14.50
N ALA A 165 -11.26 21.43 13.94
CA ALA A 165 -12.30 20.98 13.01
C ALA A 165 -11.72 20.46 11.67
N VAL A 166 -10.70 21.13 11.12
CA VAL A 166 -9.97 20.65 9.92
C VAL A 166 -9.27 19.32 10.21
N LYS A 167 -8.53 19.21 11.33
CA LYS A 167 -7.87 17.97 11.75
C LYS A 167 -8.87 16.82 11.92
N SER A 168 -10.01 17.07 12.54
CA SER A 168 -11.08 16.08 12.68
C SER A 168 -11.66 15.64 11.32
N ARG A 169 -11.80 16.55 10.35
CA ARG A 169 -12.25 16.22 9.00
C ARG A 169 -11.23 15.35 8.27
N ARG A 170 -9.94 15.71 8.33
CA ARG A 170 -8.83 14.91 7.76
C ARG A 170 -8.75 13.52 8.39
N GLN A 171 -8.93 13.42 9.70
CA GLN A 171 -9.00 12.15 10.42
C GLN A 171 -10.20 11.30 9.98
N ARG A 172 -11.38 11.90 9.80
CA ARG A 172 -12.56 11.18 9.26
C ARG A 172 -12.30 10.61 7.87
N THR A 173 -11.65 11.37 6.99
CA THR A 173 -11.25 10.88 5.66
C THR A 173 -10.29 9.69 5.77
N THR A 174 -9.30 9.78 6.66
CA THR A 174 -8.34 8.70 6.92
C THR A 174 -9.04 7.44 7.47
N SER A 175 -9.96 7.60 8.42
CA SER A 175 -10.74 6.49 8.99
C SER A 175 -11.66 5.84 7.96
N ALA A 176 -12.32 6.62 7.09
CA ALA A 176 -13.16 6.09 6.03
C ALA A 176 -12.33 5.24 5.05
N PHE A 177 -11.16 5.73 4.65
CA PHE A 177 -10.23 4.97 3.81
C PHE A 177 -9.80 3.65 4.46
N ARG A 178 -9.44 3.67 5.75
CA ARG A 178 -9.09 2.45 6.50
C ARG A 178 -10.23 1.44 6.53
N ALA A 179 -11.47 1.89 6.72
CA ALA A 179 -12.63 1.00 6.70
C ALA A 179 -12.83 0.34 5.31
N SER A 180 -12.61 1.08 4.21
CA SER A 180 -12.64 0.51 2.85
C SER A 180 -11.52 -0.52 2.62
N VAL A 181 -10.33 -0.29 3.19
CA VAL A 181 -9.22 -1.25 3.13
C VAL A 181 -9.54 -2.52 3.93
N GLU A 182 -10.08 -2.38 5.15
CA GLU A 182 -10.52 -3.52 5.98
C GLU A 182 -11.59 -4.35 5.27
N GLU A 183 -12.55 -3.69 4.64
CA GLU A 183 -13.59 -4.32 3.84
C GLU A 183 -12.98 -5.08 2.64
N LEU A 184 -12.07 -4.48 1.88
CA LEU A 184 -11.39 -5.16 0.77
C LEU A 184 -10.63 -6.41 1.25
N ASN A 185 -9.87 -6.31 2.33
CA ASN A 185 -9.13 -7.44 2.91
C ASN A 185 -10.09 -8.55 3.38
N ALA A 186 -11.26 -8.18 3.93
CA ALA A 186 -12.31 -9.15 4.23
C ALA A 186 -12.86 -9.84 2.97
N ARG A 187 -12.99 -9.13 1.84
CA ARG A 187 -13.40 -9.74 0.55
C ARG A 187 -12.36 -10.70 0.00
N PHE A 188 -11.07 -10.38 0.08
CA PHE A 188 -10.01 -11.33 -0.29
C PHE A 188 -10.10 -12.63 0.51
N ARG A 189 -10.23 -12.54 1.83
CA ARG A 189 -10.42 -13.71 2.70
C ARG A 189 -11.66 -14.53 2.34
N GLN A 190 -12.81 -13.87 2.14
CA GLN A 190 -14.06 -14.54 1.75
C GLN A 190 -13.96 -15.25 0.40
N ALA A 191 -13.22 -14.67 -0.54
CA ALA A 191 -12.97 -15.27 -1.85
C ALA A 191 -11.85 -16.32 -1.81
N GLY A 192 -11.14 -16.49 -0.70
CA GLY A 192 -10.03 -17.44 -0.56
C GLY A 192 -8.78 -17.00 -1.34
N TYR A 193 -8.50 -15.70 -1.34
CA TYR A 193 -7.23 -15.14 -1.80
C TYR A 193 -6.34 -14.88 -0.59
N PRO A 194 -5.07 -15.33 -0.61
CA PRO A 194 -4.11 -15.03 0.45
C PRO A 194 -3.54 -13.61 0.26
N LEU A 195 -4.39 -12.61 0.05
CA LEU A 195 -3.99 -11.25 -0.28
C LEU A 195 -4.46 -10.26 0.77
N ASN A 196 -3.61 -9.28 1.07
CA ASN A 196 -3.97 -8.12 1.86
C ASN A 196 -3.45 -6.85 1.20
N TYR A 197 -4.27 -5.82 1.23
CA TYR A 197 -3.82 -4.46 0.96
C TYR A 197 -3.25 -3.84 2.22
N HIS A 198 -2.02 -3.36 2.14
CA HIS A 198 -1.45 -2.50 3.16
C HIS A 198 -0.46 -1.51 2.55
N ASN A 199 -0.58 -0.25 2.95
CA ASN A 199 0.40 0.80 2.68
C ASN A 199 0.77 0.92 1.19
N GLY A 200 -0.23 0.94 0.32
CA GLY A 200 -0.05 1.11 -1.11
C GLY A 200 0.06 -0.18 -1.92
N TYR A 201 0.19 -1.35 -1.30
CA TYR A 201 0.49 -2.60 -2.02
C TYR A 201 -0.48 -3.71 -1.63
N LEU A 202 -0.92 -4.48 -2.62
CA LEU A 202 -1.45 -5.81 -2.44
C LEU A 202 -0.28 -6.78 -2.33
N GLN A 203 -0.26 -7.55 -1.25
CA GLN A 203 0.79 -8.53 -0.97
C GLN A 203 0.21 -9.86 -0.51
N ILE A 204 1.01 -10.93 -0.65
CA ILE A 204 0.60 -12.26 -0.25
C ILE A 204 0.80 -12.39 1.27
N SER A 205 -0.27 -12.76 1.97
CA SER A 205 -0.23 -12.95 3.43
C SER A 205 -0.05 -14.43 3.77
N SER A 206 0.90 -14.72 4.66
CA SER A 206 1.26 -16.08 5.08
C SER A 206 0.31 -16.65 6.15
N ASP A 207 -0.19 -15.82 7.08
CA ASP A 207 -1.10 -16.22 8.18
C ASP A 207 -1.91 -15.01 8.73
N THR A 208 -3.20 -15.22 9.01
CA THR A 208 -4.12 -14.24 9.63
C THR A 208 -3.64 -13.73 11.00
N LEU A 209 -3.03 -14.59 11.84
CA LEU A 209 -2.54 -14.14 13.14
C LEU A 209 -1.35 -13.19 12.99
N MET A 210 -0.47 -13.48 12.03
CA MET A 210 0.67 -12.63 11.70
C MET A 210 0.22 -11.29 11.12
N GLU A 211 -0.76 -11.32 10.21
CA GLU A 211 -1.41 -10.12 9.68
C GLU A 211 -1.92 -9.22 10.81
N GLN A 212 -2.68 -9.77 11.77
CA GLN A 212 -3.33 -9.01 12.83
C GLN A 212 -2.38 -8.50 13.90
N GLN A 213 -1.40 -9.31 14.31
CA GLN A 213 -0.54 -8.99 15.46
C GLN A 213 0.76 -8.28 15.06
N VAL A 214 1.24 -8.51 13.84
CA VAL A 214 2.54 -8.00 13.38
C VAL A 214 2.37 -7.05 12.21
N GLU A 215 1.83 -7.49 11.08
CA GLU A 215 1.85 -6.70 9.84
C GLU A 215 0.97 -5.44 9.94
N THR A 216 -0.30 -5.58 10.30
CA THR A 216 -1.24 -4.44 10.38
C THR A 216 -0.74 -3.37 11.37
N PRO A 217 -0.33 -3.71 12.61
CA PRO A 217 0.17 -2.70 13.52
C PRO A 217 1.53 -2.14 13.10
N PHE A 218 2.38 -2.92 12.43
CA PHE A 218 3.64 -2.45 11.87
C PHE A 218 3.39 -1.37 10.80
N TRP A 219 2.53 -1.65 9.82
CA TRP A 219 2.24 -0.73 8.72
C TRP A 219 1.59 0.57 9.19
N SER A 220 0.71 0.50 10.18
CA SER A 220 0.12 1.69 10.78
C SER A 220 1.15 2.63 11.44
N ILE A 221 2.32 2.13 11.84
CA ILE A 221 3.34 2.90 12.54
C ILE A 221 4.39 3.47 11.58
N VAL A 222 4.75 2.70 10.54
CA VAL A 222 5.76 3.13 9.56
C VAL A 222 5.19 3.99 8.43
N SER A 223 3.87 4.22 8.39
CA SER A 223 3.23 5.10 7.42
C SER A 223 3.56 6.60 7.59
N ASP A 224 4.19 6.99 8.70
CA ASP A 224 4.64 8.36 8.92
C ASP A 224 5.90 8.65 8.09
N ASN A 225 5.96 9.82 7.44
CA ASN A 225 7.06 10.23 6.54
C ASN A 225 8.46 10.13 7.17
N SER A 226 8.53 10.24 8.49
CA SER A 226 9.78 10.11 9.24
C SER A 226 10.36 8.68 9.21
N TRP A 227 9.62 7.70 8.66
CA TRP A 227 10.02 6.31 8.47
C TRP A 227 10.07 5.88 6.99
N VAL A 228 10.09 6.81 6.03
CA VAL A 228 10.02 6.50 4.58
C VAL A 228 11.03 5.46 4.08
N ASN A 229 12.25 5.47 4.63
CA ASN A 229 13.27 4.47 4.26
C ASN A 229 12.94 3.08 4.81
N VAL A 230 12.38 3.02 6.02
CA VAL A 230 11.94 1.77 6.67
C VAL A 230 10.76 1.19 5.90
N ASP A 231 9.81 2.05 5.53
CA ASP A 231 8.66 1.70 4.71
C ASP A 231 9.08 1.10 3.36
N THR A 232 9.92 1.81 2.62
CA THR A 232 10.41 1.39 1.29
C THR A 232 11.14 0.05 1.37
N ASP A 233 12.04 -0.10 2.33
CA ASP A 233 12.83 -1.32 2.49
C ASP A 233 11.97 -2.53 2.88
N MET A 234 10.94 -2.34 3.71
CA MET A 234 10.04 -3.44 4.07
C MET A 234 9.10 -3.85 2.94
N LYS A 235 8.65 -2.91 2.10
CA LYS A 235 7.86 -3.22 0.91
C LYS A 235 8.65 -4.08 -0.06
N GLU A 236 9.87 -3.64 -0.36
CA GLU A 236 10.81 -4.37 -1.21
C GLU A 236 11.10 -5.78 -0.65
N ALA A 237 11.32 -5.89 0.67
CA ALA A 237 11.53 -7.19 1.31
C ALA A 237 10.35 -8.16 1.10
N LEU A 238 9.11 -7.68 1.18
CA LEU A 238 7.94 -8.54 1.02
C LEU A 238 7.65 -8.84 -0.45
N ASP A 239 7.85 -7.87 -1.35
CA ASP A 239 7.71 -8.07 -2.78
C ASP A 239 8.72 -9.13 -3.27
N LEU A 240 9.98 -9.05 -2.84
CA LEU A 240 11.01 -10.05 -3.14
C LEU A 240 10.71 -11.40 -2.50
N ARG A 241 10.19 -11.44 -1.26
CA ARG A 241 9.78 -12.69 -0.61
C ARG A 241 8.68 -13.37 -1.42
N ASP A 242 7.67 -12.61 -1.80
CA ASP A 242 6.48 -13.17 -2.41
C ASP A 242 6.71 -13.58 -3.87
N SER A 243 7.59 -12.88 -4.58
CA SER A 243 7.99 -13.17 -5.97
C SER A 243 9.16 -14.15 -6.13
N ASP A 244 9.66 -14.71 -5.01
CA ASP A 244 10.89 -15.52 -4.96
C ASP A 244 12.13 -14.79 -5.55
N GLY A 245 12.18 -13.48 -5.36
CA GLY A 245 13.29 -12.60 -5.71
C GLY A 245 14.51 -12.73 -4.79
N PRO A 246 15.64 -12.09 -5.16
CA PRO A 246 16.90 -12.22 -4.42
C PRO A 246 16.88 -11.52 -3.06
N ASP A 247 17.48 -12.17 -2.06
CA ASP A 247 17.80 -11.64 -0.72
C ASP A 247 16.71 -10.82 0.02
N PRO A 248 15.46 -11.31 0.17
CA PRO A 248 14.38 -10.55 0.81
C PRO A 248 14.70 -10.14 2.27
N ALA A 249 15.35 -11.05 3.01
CA ALA A 249 15.73 -10.84 4.40
C ALA A 249 16.80 -9.73 4.57
N PHE A 250 17.59 -9.44 3.54
CA PHE A 250 18.55 -8.33 3.57
C PHE A 250 17.83 -6.99 3.65
N TYR A 251 16.80 -6.79 2.83
CA TYR A 251 16.00 -5.57 2.82
C TYR A 251 15.26 -5.37 4.14
N ALA A 252 14.69 -6.43 4.73
CA ALA A 252 14.06 -6.35 6.04
C ALA A 252 15.05 -5.96 7.16
N ALA A 253 16.25 -6.54 7.13
CA ALA A 253 17.30 -6.16 8.08
C ALA A 253 17.80 -4.72 7.85
N ARG A 254 17.81 -4.24 6.60
CA ARG A 254 18.13 -2.84 6.26
C ARG A 254 17.08 -1.87 6.82
N ALA A 255 15.80 -2.24 6.76
CA ALA A 255 14.73 -1.47 7.39
C ALA A 255 14.89 -1.38 8.92
N LEU A 256 15.27 -2.49 9.56
CA LEU A 256 15.56 -2.52 11.00
C LEU A 256 16.79 -1.67 11.35
N GLU A 257 17.84 -1.71 10.53
CA GLU A 257 19.02 -0.84 10.69
C GLU A 257 18.62 0.64 10.62
N SER A 258 17.84 1.00 9.61
CA SER A 258 17.30 2.35 9.41
C SER A 258 16.46 2.80 10.61
N THR A 259 15.61 1.92 11.14
CA THR A 259 14.80 2.21 12.34
C THR A 259 15.67 2.54 13.55
N ILE A 260 16.68 1.71 13.83
CA ILE A 260 17.60 1.92 14.96
C ILE A 260 18.33 3.26 14.83
N LYS A 261 18.83 3.58 13.62
CA LYS A 261 19.53 4.86 13.37
C LYS A 261 18.61 6.06 13.58
N ILE A 262 17.39 6.02 13.04
CA ILE A 262 16.41 7.11 13.21
C ILE A 262 16.09 7.34 14.69
N ILE A 263 15.94 6.26 15.49
CA ILE A 263 15.71 6.36 16.94
C ILE A 263 16.92 7.01 17.63
N SER A 264 18.14 6.55 17.33
CA SER A 264 19.37 7.13 17.88
C SER A 264 19.49 8.62 17.57
N ASP A 265 19.21 9.03 16.33
CA ASP A 265 19.27 10.43 15.91
C ASP A 265 18.23 11.28 16.64
N ARG A 266 16.98 10.82 16.74
CA ARG A 266 15.90 11.54 17.45
C ARG A 266 16.19 11.74 18.93
N LYS A 267 16.85 10.77 19.57
CA LYS A 267 17.19 10.84 20.99
C LYS A 267 18.54 11.54 21.24
N GLY A 268 19.27 11.92 20.19
CA GLY A 268 20.59 12.54 20.30
C GLY A 268 21.67 11.57 20.80
N TRP A 269 21.52 10.27 20.55
CA TRP A 269 22.44 9.21 20.98
C TRP A 269 23.50 8.86 19.95
N THR A 270 23.48 9.51 18.79
CA THR A 270 24.49 9.36 17.75
C THR A 270 25.72 10.19 18.09
N THR A 271 26.90 9.57 18.06
CA THR A 271 28.18 10.19 18.44
C THR A 271 29.07 10.54 17.24
N GLY A 272 28.67 10.10 16.03
CA GLY A 272 29.44 10.27 14.79
C GLY A 272 30.63 9.33 14.68
N LYS A 273 30.78 8.37 15.61
CA LYS A 273 31.87 7.38 15.65
C LYS A 273 31.40 5.96 15.36
N GLU A 274 30.11 5.79 15.12
CA GLU A 274 29.48 4.51 14.83
C GLU A 274 29.97 3.97 13.48
N LYS A 275 30.50 2.74 13.46
CA LYS A 275 31.03 2.09 12.26
C LYS A 275 30.04 1.13 11.60
N GLY A 276 28.91 0.86 12.26
CA GLY A 276 27.85 0.00 11.77
C GLY A 276 26.73 -0.20 12.79
N ALA A 277 25.72 -0.99 12.40
CA ALA A 277 24.50 -1.23 13.19
C ALA A 277 24.77 -1.66 14.65
N HIS A 278 25.81 -2.47 14.88
CA HIS A 278 26.17 -2.93 16.22
C HIS A 278 26.50 -1.79 17.19
N ASN A 279 27.16 -0.72 16.73
CA ASN A 279 27.47 0.43 17.59
C ASN A 279 26.20 1.19 17.98
N PHE A 280 25.25 1.34 17.06
CA PHE A 280 23.96 1.95 17.39
C PHE A 280 23.19 1.11 18.42
N ILE A 281 23.18 -0.22 18.27
CA ILE A 281 22.55 -1.13 19.24
C ILE A 281 23.21 -1.03 20.62
N GLU A 282 24.54 -0.92 20.67
CA GLU A 282 25.28 -0.71 21.91
C GLU A 282 24.90 0.61 22.59
N ASN A 283 24.71 1.68 21.82
CA ASN A 283 24.23 2.94 22.36
C ASN A 283 22.82 2.77 22.95
N LEU A 284 21.91 2.08 22.27
CA LEU A 284 20.55 1.80 22.75
C LEU A 284 20.55 0.99 24.06
N ALA A 285 21.41 -0.04 24.14
CA ALA A 285 21.54 -0.94 25.29
C ALA A 285 22.46 -0.40 26.40
N SER A 286 23.06 0.77 26.21
CA SER A 286 23.98 1.35 27.18
C SER A 286 23.26 1.64 28.50
N ARG A 287 23.97 1.55 29.63
CA ARG A 287 23.40 1.87 30.95
C ARG A 287 22.82 3.28 31.03
N THR A 288 23.34 4.21 30.22
CA THR A 288 22.88 5.60 30.18
C THR A 288 21.54 5.73 29.46
N ASN A 289 21.37 5.03 28.33
CA ASN A 289 20.16 5.18 27.51
C ASN A 289 19.07 4.18 27.89
N ALA A 290 19.46 2.95 28.28
CA ALA A 290 18.60 1.86 28.76
C ALA A 290 17.31 1.69 27.95
N PHE A 291 17.39 1.89 26.63
CA PHE A 291 16.23 1.84 25.75
C PHE A 291 15.80 0.41 25.43
N ILE A 292 16.80 -0.48 25.42
CA ILE A 292 16.65 -1.93 25.30
C ILE A 292 17.50 -2.62 26.35
N GLU A 293 17.07 -3.81 26.76
CA GLU A 293 17.83 -4.67 27.66
C GLU A 293 19.02 -5.34 26.96
N PRO A 294 20.05 -5.81 27.71
CA PRO A 294 21.23 -6.44 27.11
C PRO A 294 20.90 -7.62 26.17
N TRP A 295 19.96 -8.48 26.56
CA TRP A 295 19.55 -9.64 25.75
C TRP A 295 18.83 -9.23 24.46
N GLU A 296 18.12 -8.10 24.47
CA GLU A 296 17.47 -7.53 23.29
C GLU A 296 18.54 -7.03 22.31
N GLY A 297 19.58 -6.38 22.85
CA GLY A 297 20.74 -5.96 22.09
C GLY A 297 21.48 -7.13 21.44
N GLU A 298 21.67 -8.24 22.16
CA GLU A 298 22.27 -9.47 21.61
C GLU A 298 21.41 -10.07 20.48
N SER A 299 20.09 -10.15 20.68
CA SER A 299 19.14 -10.63 19.67
C SER A 299 19.20 -9.80 18.39
N LEU A 300 19.19 -8.46 18.52
CA LEU A 300 19.33 -7.54 17.39
C LEU A 300 20.69 -7.68 16.71
N LYS A 301 21.79 -7.79 17.46
CA LYS A 301 23.12 -7.98 16.84
C LYS A 301 23.20 -9.26 16.03
N ALA A 302 22.54 -10.34 16.48
CA ALA A 302 22.54 -11.63 15.79
C ALA A 302 21.95 -11.55 14.37
N ILE A 303 20.85 -10.81 14.16
CA ILE A 303 20.26 -10.66 12.82
C ILE A 303 21.25 -9.96 11.86
N PHE A 304 21.96 -8.95 12.34
CA PHE A 304 22.96 -8.24 11.52
C PHE A 304 24.16 -9.12 11.19
N THR A 305 24.64 -9.90 12.15
CA THR A 305 25.78 -10.80 11.97
C THR A 305 25.47 -11.93 11.00
N HIS A 306 24.29 -12.54 11.10
CA HIS A 306 24.00 -13.80 10.41
C HIS A 306 23.19 -13.64 9.12
N ILE A 307 22.51 -12.51 8.94
CA ILE A 307 21.66 -12.25 7.77
C ILE A 307 22.17 -11.05 6.98
N ARG A 308 22.18 -9.86 7.60
CA ARG A 308 22.46 -8.61 6.88
C ARG A 308 23.88 -8.55 6.33
N ASN A 309 24.89 -8.79 7.17
CA ASN A 309 26.29 -8.63 6.78
C ASN A 309 26.73 -9.64 5.70
N PRO A 310 26.39 -10.94 5.79
CA PRO A 310 26.71 -11.90 4.74
C PRO A 310 26.05 -11.59 3.40
N ALA A 311 24.84 -11.01 3.39
CA ALA A 311 24.15 -10.61 2.16
C ALA A 311 24.68 -9.26 1.61
N GLY A 312 25.10 -8.33 2.47
CA GLY A 312 25.61 -7.01 2.09
C GLY A 312 27.09 -6.98 1.68
N HIS A 313 27.85 -8.05 1.96
CA HIS A 313 29.24 -8.18 1.56
C HIS A 313 29.38 -9.31 0.53
N GLY A 314 30.09 -9.05 -0.57
CA GLY A 314 30.31 -10.06 -1.61
C GLY A 314 30.95 -11.32 -1.03
N ALA A 315 30.46 -12.50 -1.43
CA ALA A 315 30.88 -13.78 -0.86
C ALA A 315 32.34 -14.18 -1.20
N GLY A 316 33.02 -13.43 -2.08
CA GLY A 316 34.36 -13.76 -2.54
C GLY A 316 34.38 -15.13 -3.20
N SER A 317 35.25 -16.04 -2.73
CA SER A 317 35.31 -17.43 -3.17
C SER A 317 34.35 -18.37 -2.41
N ALA A 318 33.63 -17.88 -1.39
CA ALA A 318 32.67 -18.67 -0.65
C ALA A 318 31.31 -18.71 -1.36
N GLN A 319 30.53 -19.76 -1.09
CA GLN A 319 29.14 -19.82 -1.56
C GLN A 319 28.32 -18.78 -0.80
N MET A 320 27.57 -17.96 -1.54
CA MET A 320 26.64 -16.99 -0.96
C MET A 320 25.56 -17.75 -0.18
N ARG A 321 25.39 -17.39 1.10
CA ARG A 321 24.43 -18.06 1.97
C ARG A 321 23.01 -17.72 1.50
N THR A 322 22.26 -18.74 1.10
CA THR A 322 20.85 -18.64 0.75
C THR A 322 20.00 -19.09 1.94
N LEU A 323 18.99 -18.29 2.29
CA LEU A 323 18.00 -18.66 3.29
C LEU A 323 16.91 -19.51 2.63
N SER A 324 16.42 -20.52 3.34
CA SER A 324 15.18 -21.22 2.96
C SER A 324 13.98 -20.29 3.12
N ARG A 325 12.86 -20.58 2.45
CA ARG A 325 11.62 -19.78 2.56
C ARG A 325 11.18 -19.57 4.02
N PRO A 326 11.11 -20.59 4.89
CA PRO A 326 10.76 -20.38 6.30
C PRO A 326 11.76 -19.51 7.07
N GLN A 327 13.05 -19.55 6.72
CA GLN A 327 14.06 -18.68 7.34
C GLN A 327 13.93 -17.23 6.86
N THR A 328 13.58 -17.02 5.60
CA THR A 328 13.28 -15.71 5.04
C THR A 328 12.04 -15.12 5.70
N ASP A 329 10.95 -15.89 5.80
CA ASP A 329 9.71 -15.47 6.45
C ASP A 329 9.98 -15.09 7.91
N TRP A 330 10.66 -15.97 8.66
CA TRP A 330 11.08 -15.67 10.03
C TRP A 330 11.90 -14.39 10.16
N ALA A 331 12.88 -14.17 9.27
CA ALA A 331 13.74 -12.99 9.33
C ALA A 331 12.95 -11.69 9.09
N ILE A 332 12.02 -11.71 8.15
CA ILE A 332 11.13 -10.58 7.85
C ILE A 332 10.22 -10.29 9.04
N GLU A 333 9.56 -11.32 9.57
CA GLU A 333 8.65 -11.22 10.72
C GLU A 333 9.37 -10.74 11.99
N PHE A 334 10.60 -11.21 12.20
CA PHE A 334 11.49 -10.75 13.27
C PHE A 334 11.77 -9.26 13.12
N CYS A 335 12.15 -8.79 11.92
CA CYS A 335 12.43 -7.38 11.67
C CYS A 335 11.17 -6.53 11.88
N MET A 336 10.02 -6.91 11.32
CA MET A 336 8.75 -6.18 11.50
C MET A 336 8.38 -6.08 12.99
N SER A 337 8.51 -7.19 13.73
CA SER A 337 8.19 -7.22 15.16
C SER A 337 9.10 -6.31 15.97
N TRP A 338 10.41 -6.31 15.70
CA TRP A 338 11.36 -5.43 16.35
C TRP A 338 11.16 -3.97 16.00
N ILE A 339 10.96 -3.63 14.72
CA ILE A 339 10.68 -2.26 14.30
C ILE A 339 9.43 -1.73 15.00
N LYS A 340 8.33 -2.50 14.97
CA LYS A 340 7.09 -2.18 15.67
C LYS A 340 7.33 -1.94 17.16
N ASN A 341 8.11 -2.81 17.82
CA ASN A 341 8.38 -2.70 19.25
C ASN A 341 9.22 -1.47 19.58
N LEU A 342 10.32 -1.24 18.85
CA LEU A 342 11.22 -0.11 19.05
C LEU A 342 10.53 1.23 18.84
N ILE A 343 9.71 1.37 17.78
CA ILE A 343 9.00 2.63 17.53
C ILE A 343 7.94 2.88 18.61
N ARG A 344 7.28 1.86 19.14
CA ARG A 344 6.30 2.02 20.24
C ARG A 344 6.91 2.48 21.57
N ARG A 345 8.23 2.34 21.75
CA ARG A 345 8.95 2.81 22.94
C ARG A 345 9.35 4.29 22.85
N LEU A 346 9.22 4.92 21.67
CA LEU A 346 9.44 6.35 21.50
C LEU A 346 8.35 7.14 22.20
#